data_AF-A0A2V6V9Y6-F1
#
_entry.id   AF-A0A2V6V9Y6-F1
#
_cell.length_a   1.000
_cell.length_b   1.000
_cell.length_c   1.000
_cell.angle_alpha   90.00
_cell.angle_beta   90.00
_cell.angle_gamma   90.00
#
_symmetry.space_group_name_H-M   'P 1'
#
loop_
_entity.id
_entity.type
_entity.pdbx_description
1 polymer ?
#
loop_
_entity_poly.entity_id
_entity_poly.type
_entity_poly.pdbx_seq_one_letter_code
_entity_poly.pdbx_strand_id
1 'polypeptide(L)'
;MPVVNPLAAWRFEKSKALQAELFERLGVRYPRTVVVNGVAPLRQAAREVRFPALVKPNVGGSGALIERFETPADLEARAPALDFGPDGVALLQEYVEPRDGAIVRVEVLDGRMLYAIRIVRRSDQFNLCPADLCQVPAPD
;
A
#
# COMPACT_ATOMS: atom_id res chain seq x y z
N MET A 1 -1.51 -24.91 -21.17
CA MET A 1 -2.68 -24.66 -20.29
C MET A 1 -2.96 -23.16 -20.31
N PRO A 2 -4.22 -22.71 -20.49
CA PRO A 2 -4.55 -21.30 -20.39
C PRO A 2 -4.33 -20.79 -18.96
N VAL A 3 -3.80 -19.58 -18.81
CA VAL A 3 -3.49 -18.95 -17.51
C VAL A 3 -4.19 -17.59 -17.43
N VAL A 4 -4.97 -17.40 -16.38
CA VAL A 4 -5.66 -16.14 -16.07
C VAL A 4 -5.36 -15.80 -14.61
N ASN A 5 -4.77 -14.65 -14.28
CA ASN A 5 -4.21 -13.62 -15.15
C ASN A 5 -2.84 -14.04 -15.76
N PRO A 6 -2.44 -13.54 -16.96
CA PRO A 6 -1.18 -13.94 -17.59
C PRO A 6 0.05 -13.48 -16.79
N LEU A 7 1.21 -14.08 -17.05
CA LEU A 7 2.48 -13.79 -16.35
C LEU A 7 2.82 -12.29 -16.30
N ALA A 8 2.52 -11.55 -17.37
CA ALA A 8 2.74 -10.10 -17.42
C ALA A 8 1.94 -9.36 -16.33
N ALA A 9 0.67 -9.71 -16.13
CA ALA A 9 -0.17 -9.12 -15.09
C ALA A 9 0.30 -9.55 -13.69
N TRP A 10 0.64 -10.84 -13.52
CA TRP A 10 1.13 -11.37 -12.25
C TRP A 10 2.42 -10.67 -11.77
N ARG A 11 3.29 -10.24 -12.69
CA ARG A 11 4.49 -9.45 -12.34
C ARG A 11 4.15 -8.15 -11.62
N PHE A 12 3.10 -7.45 -12.05
CA PHE A 12 2.62 -6.24 -11.37
C PHE A 12 1.85 -6.57 -10.10
N GLU A 13 1.02 -7.61 -10.11
CA GLU A 13 0.21 -8.03 -8.95
C GLU A 13 1.07 -8.20 -7.68
N LYS A 14 2.23 -8.84 -7.81
CA LYS A 14 3.11 -9.11 -6.67
C LYS A 14 3.95 -7.93 -6.18
N SER A 15 4.04 -6.82 -6.92
CA SER A 15 4.92 -5.69 -6.57
C SER A 15 4.19 -4.35 -6.63
N LYS A 16 3.98 -3.75 -5.46
CA LYS A 16 3.43 -2.40 -5.34
C LYS A 16 4.35 -1.34 -5.95
N ALA A 17 5.67 -1.56 -5.97
CA ALA A 17 6.63 -0.69 -6.64
C ALA A 17 6.38 -0.66 -8.16
N LEU A 18 6.23 -1.82 -8.81
CA LEU A 18 5.89 -1.89 -10.23
C LEU A 18 4.50 -1.30 -10.53
N GLN A 19 3.53 -1.46 -9.62
CA GLN A 19 2.22 -0.82 -9.77
C GLN A 19 2.31 0.71 -9.72
N ALA A 20 3.10 1.27 -8.79
CA ALA A 20 3.34 2.71 -8.71
C ALA A 20 4.06 3.23 -9.96
N GLU A 21 5.07 2.53 -10.45
CA GLU A 21 5.76 2.85 -11.71
C GLU A 21 4.79 2.84 -12.91
N LEU A 22 3.89 1.84 -12.98
CA LEU A 22 2.88 1.78 -14.04
C LEU A 22 1.93 2.98 -14.00
N PHE A 23 1.49 3.38 -12.81
CA PHE A 23 0.62 4.55 -12.65
C PHE A 23 1.32 5.84 -13.08
N GLU A 24 2.59 6.02 -12.69
CA GLU A 24 3.40 7.16 -13.13
C GLU A 24 3.52 7.19 -14.67
N ARG A 25 3.90 6.06 -15.28
CA ARG A 25 4.03 5.94 -16.75
C ARG A 25 2.74 6.21 -17.52
N LEU A 26 1.59 5.92 -16.91
CA LEU A 26 0.27 6.14 -17.50
C LEU A 26 -0.32 7.51 -17.15
N GLY A 27 0.33 8.32 -16.30
CA GLY A 27 -0.21 9.58 -15.80
C GLY A 27 -1.45 9.41 -14.92
N VAL A 28 -1.65 8.21 -14.35
CA VAL A 28 -2.76 7.94 -13.43
C VAL A 28 -2.38 8.51 -12.06
N ARG A 29 -3.29 9.25 -11.43
CA ARG A 29 -3.04 9.82 -10.10
C ARG A 29 -2.94 8.73 -9.05
N TYR A 30 -1.94 8.83 -8.20
CA TYR A 30 -1.73 7.99 -7.02
C TYR A 30 -1.06 8.80 -5.91
N PRO A 31 -1.13 8.36 -4.64
CA PRO A 31 -0.44 9.07 -3.56
C PRO A 31 1.07 9.09 -3.80
N ARG A 32 1.73 10.22 -3.56
CA ARG A 32 3.19 10.35 -3.74
C ARG A 32 3.89 9.23 -2.96
N THR A 33 4.75 8.50 -3.65
CA THR A 33 5.38 7.29 -3.16
C THR A 33 6.86 7.29 -3.51
N VAL A 34 7.71 6.93 -2.55
CA VAL A 34 9.13 6.65 -2.74
C VAL A 34 9.40 5.19 -2.42
N VAL A 35 10.08 4.48 -3.32
CA VAL A 35 10.49 3.09 -3.14
C VAL A 35 11.87 3.08 -2.48
N VAL A 36 12.01 2.30 -1.40
CA VAL A 36 13.24 2.25 -0.60
C VAL A 36 13.64 0.81 -0.31
N ASN A 37 14.95 0.57 -0.24
CA ASN A 37 15.53 -0.72 0.13
C ASN A 37 16.46 -0.51 1.34
N GLY A 38 15.92 -0.72 2.53
CA GLY A 38 16.62 -0.51 3.79
C GLY A 38 16.43 0.86 4.45
N VAL A 39 16.99 0.96 5.67
CA VAL A 39 16.77 2.06 6.61
C VAL A 39 17.38 3.37 6.12
N ALA A 40 18.63 3.38 5.64
CA ALA A 40 19.26 4.63 5.23
C ALA A 40 18.51 5.33 4.08
N PRO A 41 18.11 4.64 2.99
CA PRO A 41 17.23 5.24 1.97
C PRO A 41 15.87 5.70 2.51
N LEU A 42 15.27 4.96 3.45
CA LEU A 42 14.00 5.36 4.08
C LEU A 42 14.11 6.72 4.80
N ARG A 43 15.19 6.92 5.55
CA ARG A 43 15.44 8.19 6.27
C ARG A 43 15.66 9.37 5.33
N GLN A 44 16.29 9.12 4.18
CA GLN A 44 16.43 10.14 3.14
C GLN A 44 15.08 10.46 2.50
N ALA A 45 14.31 9.43 2.13
CA ALA A 45 13.01 9.55 1.50
C ALA A 45 11.97 10.28 2.36
N ALA A 46 12.12 10.27 3.69
CA ALA A 46 11.27 11.02 4.62
C ALA A 46 11.24 12.53 4.32
N ARG A 47 12.24 13.06 3.61
CA ARG A 47 12.31 14.48 3.20
C ARG A 47 11.51 14.77 1.92
N GLU A 48 11.08 13.73 1.20
CA GLU A 48 10.45 13.82 -0.12
C GLU A 48 8.92 13.61 -0.09
N VAL A 49 8.36 13.27 1.07
CA VAL A 49 6.93 12.99 1.26
C VAL A 49 6.34 13.90 2.35
N ARG A 50 5.07 14.26 2.21
CA ARG A 50 4.32 14.89 3.30
C ARG A 50 3.87 13.86 4.32
N PHE A 51 3.78 14.29 5.57
CA PHE A 51 3.24 13.50 6.68
C PHE A 51 1.80 13.93 7.02
N PRO A 52 0.94 13.03 7.55
CA PRO A 52 1.24 11.63 7.90
C PRO A 52 1.61 10.77 6.69
N ALA A 53 2.45 9.77 6.91
CA ALA A 53 2.95 8.88 5.87
C ALA A 53 2.80 7.42 6.31
N LEU A 54 2.77 6.53 5.32
CA LEU A 54 2.69 5.09 5.49
C LEU A 54 4.00 4.45 5.03
N VAL A 55 4.51 3.50 5.80
CA VAL A 55 5.46 2.50 5.29
C VAL A 55 4.72 1.21 5.08
N LYS A 56 4.88 0.60 3.90
CA LYS A 56 4.30 -0.70 3.56
C LYS A 56 5.27 -1.56 2.74
N PRO A 57 5.26 -2.88 2.90
CA PRO A 57 6.12 -3.75 2.11
C PRO A 57 5.67 -3.80 0.64
N ASN A 58 6.65 -3.94 -0.26
CA ASN A 58 6.42 -4.09 -1.70
C ASN A 58 5.56 -5.31 -2.00
N VAL A 59 5.91 -6.44 -1.38
CA VAL A 59 5.22 -7.73 -1.49
C VAL A 59 4.34 -7.95 -0.26
N GLY A 60 3.11 -8.42 -0.46
CA GLY A 60 2.18 -8.75 0.63
C GLY A 60 0.77 -8.19 0.40
N GLY A 61 -0.19 -8.71 1.16
CA GLY A 61 -1.62 -8.37 1.08
C GLY A 61 -2.25 -8.14 2.44
N SER A 62 -3.58 -7.95 2.45
CA SER A 62 -4.39 -7.85 3.68
C SER A 62 -3.97 -6.77 4.68
N GLY A 63 -3.27 -5.73 4.24
CA GLY A 63 -2.81 -4.66 5.11
C GLY A 63 -1.69 -5.05 6.10
N ALA A 64 -1.09 -6.23 5.93
CA ALA A 64 -0.01 -6.68 6.81
C ALA A 64 1.22 -5.75 6.71
N LEU A 65 1.85 -5.50 7.85
CA LEU A 65 3.07 -4.69 8.00
C LEU A 65 2.95 -3.25 7.50
N ILE A 66 1.72 -2.72 7.38
CA ILE A 66 1.53 -1.30 7.09
C ILE A 66 1.59 -0.53 8.41
N GLU A 67 2.55 0.38 8.53
CA GLU A 67 2.69 1.28 9.69
C GLU A 67 2.48 2.73 9.26
N ARG A 68 1.74 3.50 10.07
CA ARG A 68 1.47 4.94 9.86
C ARG A 68 2.33 5.76 10.81
N PHE A 69 2.88 6.84 10.30
CA PHE A 69 3.73 7.79 11.02
C PHE A 69 3.15 9.19 10.91
N GLU A 70 3.02 9.89 12.02
CA GLU A 70 2.51 11.27 12.03
C GLU A 70 3.60 12.28 11.71
N THR A 71 4.86 11.99 12.05
CA THR A 71 5.99 12.88 11.81
C THR A 71 7.23 12.14 11.27
N PRO A 72 8.16 12.86 10.60
CA PRO A 72 9.45 12.29 10.22
C PRO A 72 10.26 11.74 11.40
N ALA A 73 10.11 12.33 12.60
CA ALA A 73 10.82 11.90 13.79
C ALA A 73 10.32 10.53 14.28
N ASP A 74 9.01 10.29 14.23
CA ASP A 74 8.42 8.99 14.58
C ASP A 74 8.93 7.88 13.65
N LEU A 75 9.00 8.19 12.34
CA LEU A 75 9.55 7.28 11.34
C LEU A 75 11.04 7.01 11.61
N GLU A 76 11.84 8.04 11.86
CA GLU A 76 13.28 7.92 12.12
C GLU A 76 13.58 6.98 13.30
N ALA A 77 12.81 7.13 14.39
CA ALA A 77 12.93 6.32 15.60
C ALA A 77 12.52 4.86 15.36
N ARG A 78 11.45 4.63 14.59
CA ARG A 78 10.93 3.28 14.29
C ARG A 78 11.72 2.55 13.20
N ALA A 79 12.36 3.28 12.29
CA ALA A 79 12.98 2.74 11.08
C ALA A 79 13.90 1.52 11.28
N PRO A 80 14.77 1.45 12.32
CA PRO A 80 15.65 0.29 12.54
C PRO A 80 14.92 -1.03 12.81
N ALA A 81 13.66 -0.97 13.22
CA ALA A 81 12.86 -2.13 13.62
C ALA A 81 11.65 -2.39 12.69
N LEU A 82 11.60 -1.70 11.55
CA LEU A 82 10.60 -1.94 10.51
C LEU A 82 10.92 -3.21 9.72
N ASP A 83 9.91 -4.03 9.49
CA ASP A 83 9.98 -5.15 8.56
C ASP A 83 9.64 -4.67 7.15
N PHE A 84 10.60 -4.77 6.23
CA PHE A 84 10.45 -4.34 4.83
C PHE A 84 9.80 -5.43 3.97
N GLY A 85 9.42 -6.56 4.56
CA GLY A 85 8.84 -7.69 3.87
C GLY A 85 9.87 -8.59 3.19
N PRO A 86 9.40 -9.61 2.46
CA PRO A 86 10.23 -10.74 2.02
C PRO A 86 11.28 -10.39 0.95
N ASP A 87 11.17 -9.24 0.27
CA ASP A 87 12.13 -8.78 -0.72
C ASP A 87 12.99 -7.60 -0.23
N GLY A 88 12.83 -7.18 1.03
CA GLY A 88 13.57 -6.06 1.62
C GLY A 88 13.23 -4.69 1.00
N VAL A 89 12.15 -4.58 0.23
CA VAL A 89 11.71 -3.34 -0.41
C VAL A 89 10.44 -2.83 0.24
N ALA A 90 10.47 -1.58 0.66
CA ALA A 90 9.30 -0.89 1.20
C ALA A 90 8.91 0.32 0.34
N LEU A 91 7.67 0.76 0.49
CA LEU A 91 7.14 1.99 -0.07
C LEU A 91 6.89 2.95 1.09
N LEU A 92 7.52 4.12 1.04
CA LEU A 92 7.13 5.27 1.83
C LEU A 92 6.13 6.09 1.02
N GLN A 93 4.88 6.17 1.48
CA GLN A 93 3.77 6.75 0.73
C GLN A 93 3.03 7.79 1.58
N GLU A 94 2.66 8.93 1.00
CA GLU A 94 1.80 9.91 1.67
C GLU A 94 0.47 9.26 2.09
N TYR A 95 0.04 9.52 3.31
CA TYR A 95 -1.30 9.12 3.75
C TYR A 95 -2.35 10.05 3.11
N VAL A 96 -3.40 9.44 2.56
CA VAL A 96 -4.55 10.17 2.02
C VAL A 96 -5.76 9.86 2.89
N GLU A 97 -6.29 10.89 3.54
CA GLU A 97 -7.52 10.76 4.32
C GLU A 97 -8.68 10.42 3.36
N PRO A 98 -9.35 9.27 3.54
CA PRO A 98 -10.47 8.89 2.68
C PRO A 98 -11.63 9.86 2.85
N ARG A 99 -12.17 10.37 1.74
CA ARG A 99 -13.39 11.18 1.76
C ARG A 99 -14.54 10.38 2.37
N ASP A 100 -15.26 10.98 3.32
CA ASP A 100 -16.38 10.36 4.03
C ASP A 100 -16.00 9.02 4.69
N GLY A 101 -14.72 8.85 5.05
CA GLY A 101 -14.18 7.66 5.69
C GLY A 101 -14.29 6.39 4.84
N ALA A 102 -14.34 6.50 3.51
CA ALA A 102 -14.59 5.37 2.63
C ALA A 102 -13.62 5.27 1.45
N ILE A 103 -13.37 4.02 1.03
CA ILE A 103 -12.69 3.71 -0.23
C ILE A 103 -13.67 3.12 -1.23
N VAL A 104 -13.31 3.18 -2.51
CA VAL A 104 -14.03 2.51 -3.59
C VAL A 104 -13.13 1.41 -4.15
N ARG A 105 -13.62 0.17 -4.13
CA ARG A 105 -12.98 -0.95 -4.84
C ARG A 105 -13.74 -1.21 -6.13
N VAL A 106 -13.04 -1.23 -7.25
CA VAL A 106 -13.59 -1.45 -8.59
C VAL A 106 -13.14 -2.82 -9.08
N GLU A 107 -14.07 -3.64 -9.54
CA GLU A 107 -13.79 -4.95 -10.13
C GLU A 107 -13.81 -4.85 -11.66
N VAL A 108 -12.78 -5.37 -12.32
CA VAL A 108 -12.61 -5.31 -13.78
C VAL A 108 -12.31 -6.71 -14.32
N LEU A 109 -13.06 -7.14 -15.33
CA LEU A 109 -12.86 -8.41 -16.03
C LEU A 109 -12.86 -8.16 -17.53
N ASP A 110 -11.86 -8.70 -18.23
CA ASP A 110 -11.72 -8.58 -19.69
C ASP A 110 -11.82 -7.11 -20.19
N GLY A 111 -11.17 -6.20 -19.46
CA GLY A 111 -11.17 -4.76 -19.75
C GLY A 111 -12.49 -4.03 -19.46
N ARG A 112 -13.50 -4.70 -18.89
CA ARG A 112 -14.80 -4.10 -18.55
C ARG A 112 -14.96 -3.96 -17.03
N MET A 113 -15.39 -2.79 -16.58
CA MET A 113 -15.85 -2.60 -15.21
C MET A 113 -17.10 -3.45 -14.96
N LEU A 114 -17.06 -4.32 -13.96
CA LEU A 114 -18.20 -5.14 -13.57
C LEU A 114 -19.05 -4.44 -12.50
N TYR A 115 -18.41 -4.03 -11.40
CA TYR A 115 -19.06 -3.34 -10.30
C TYR A 115 -18.05 -2.52 -9.49
N ALA A 116 -18.58 -1.63 -8.63
CA ALA A 116 -17.81 -0.94 -7.61
C ALA A 116 -18.50 -1.10 -6.26
N ILE A 117 -17.70 -1.26 -5.20
CA ILE A 117 -18.19 -1.28 -3.82
C ILE A 117 -17.59 -0.11 -3.05
N ARG A 118 -18.44 0.59 -2.30
CA ARG A 118 -18.02 1.62 -1.33
C ARG A 118 -17.83 0.94 0.02
N ILE A 119 -16.59 0.92 0.51
CA ILE A 119 -16.24 0.31 1.79
C ILE A 119 -16.02 1.44 2.79
N VAL A 120 -16.89 1.52 3.80
CA VAL A 120 -16.82 2.51 4.86
C VAL A 120 -16.03 1.94 6.03
N ARG A 121 -15.05 2.70 6.51
CA ARG A 121 -14.28 2.36 7.69
C ARG A 121 -15.20 2.27 8.91
N ARG A 122 -15.17 1.15 9.63
CA ARG A 122 -15.71 1.09 11.01
C ARG A 122 -14.68 1.70 11.96
N SER A 123 -15.14 2.42 12.96
CA SER A 123 -14.33 3.30 13.80
C SER A 123 -13.33 2.52 14.66
N ASP A 124 -12.13 2.28 14.12
CA ASP A 124 -10.90 1.79 14.79
C ASP A 124 -9.94 1.10 13.80
N GLN A 125 -10.42 0.59 12.66
CA GLN A 125 -9.61 -0.24 11.77
C GLN A 125 -8.99 0.51 10.58
N PHE A 126 -7.70 0.30 10.34
CA PHE A 126 -7.00 0.82 9.15
C PHE A 126 -7.18 -0.10 7.93
N ASN A 127 -7.38 -1.41 8.16
CA ASN A 127 -7.56 -2.39 7.10
C ASN A 127 -8.99 -2.34 6.55
N LEU A 128 -9.13 -1.90 5.30
CA LEU A 128 -10.41 -1.80 4.60
C LEU A 128 -10.66 -2.99 3.67
N CYS A 129 -9.95 -4.11 3.88
CA CYS A 129 -10.24 -5.33 3.15
C CYS A 129 -11.67 -5.81 3.52
N PRO A 130 -12.57 -5.96 2.54
CA PRO A 130 -13.95 -6.35 2.79
C PRO A 130 -14.11 -7.86 3.02
N ALA A 131 -13.04 -8.64 2.89
CA ALA A 131 -13.08 -10.07 3.16
C ALA A 131 -12.95 -10.31 4.67
N ASP A 132 -13.86 -11.10 5.23
CA ASP A 132 -13.86 -11.44 6.67
C ASP A 132 -12.53 -12.05 7.12
N LEU A 133 -11.84 -12.78 6.23
CA LEU A 133 -10.54 -13.41 6.45
C LEU A 133 -9.35 -12.43 6.58
N CYS A 134 -9.52 -11.16 6.20
CA CYS A 134 -8.46 -10.16 6.27
C CYS A 134 -8.34 -9.50 7.65
N GLN A 135 -9.27 -9.77 8.57
CA GLN A 135 -9.26 -9.23 9.91
C GLN A 135 -8.13 -9.90 10.70
N VAL A 136 -7.07 -9.14 11.00
CA VAL A 136 -5.99 -9.62 11.86
C VAL A 136 -6.50 -9.52 13.31
N PRO A 137 -6.36 -10.56 14.15
CA PRO A 137 -6.72 -10.48 15.56
C PRO A 137 -6.05 -9.29 16.24
N ALA A 138 -6.73 -8.66 17.20
CA ALA A 138 -6.08 -7.66 18.04
C ALA A 138 -4.89 -8.30 18.77
N PRO A 139 -3.76 -7.57 18.94
CA PRO A 139 -2.69 -8.06 19.80
C PRO A 139 -3.22 -8.20 21.24
N ASP A 140 -2.83 -9.29 21.90
CA ASP A 140 -3.06 -9.52 23.33
C ASP A 140 -2.33 -8.50 24.22
#